data_AF-A0A917C4R7-F1
#
_entry.id   AF-A0A917C4R7-F1
#
_cell.length_a   1.000
_cell.length_b   1.000
_cell.length_c   1.000
_cell.angle_alpha   90.00
_cell.angle_beta   90.00
_cell.angle_gamma   90.00
#
_symmetry.space_group_name_H-M   'P 1'
#
loop_
_entity.id
_entity.type
_entity.pdbx_description
1 polymer ?
#
loop_
_entity_poly.entity_id
_entity_poly.type
_entity_poly.pdbx_seq_one_letter_code
_entity_poly.pdbx_strand_id
1 'polypeptide(L)'
;MAKGFILYKIYEDWGMLYLGRTKQDLQSRLRGHFFRKPMHRSVNIERVTKIEYAEFQSEADMFLYEVYLINKFKPPLNVDDKAHDELTVELPPVEFREFDCKLMEKWKETISKQDRVEEFRLTERKAALEMVAVMRRQWHNGEISEEDYYAFKEKIAAM
;
A
#
# COMPACT_ATOMS: atom_id res chain seq x y z
N MET A 1 21.06 10.00 1.95
CA MET A 1 19.91 9.13 2.31
C MET A 1 19.88 9.06 3.83
N ALA A 2 18.74 9.33 4.47
CA ALA A 2 18.63 9.23 5.93
C ALA A 2 18.71 7.77 6.37
N LYS A 3 19.53 7.47 7.39
CA LYS A 3 19.73 6.13 7.97
C LYS A 3 19.96 6.26 9.47
N GLY A 4 19.30 5.40 10.27
CA GLY A 4 19.35 5.45 11.74
C GLY A 4 18.03 4.99 12.33
N PHE A 5 17.69 5.47 13.53
CA PHE A 5 16.36 5.30 14.12
C PHE A 5 15.46 6.42 13.63
N ILE A 6 14.71 6.15 12.56
CA ILE A 6 13.95 7.17 11.85
C ILE A 6 12.46 7.02 12.14
N LEU A 7 11.83 8.15 12.45
CA LEU A 7 10.39 8.31 12.42
C LEU A 7 10.03 9.15 11.20
N TYR A 8 9.02 8.76 10.42
CA TYR A 8 8.60 9.49 9.23
C TYR A 8 7.09 9.68 9.17
N LYS A 9 6.68 10.76 8.53
CA LYS A 9 5.29 11.13 8.26
C LYS A 9 5.07 11.17 6.76
N ILE A 10 3.91 10.69 6.33
CA ILE A 10 3.44 10.81 4.95
C ILE A 10 2.17 11.65 4.95
N TYR A 11 2.10 12.63 4.06
CA TYR A 11 0.97 13.55 3.94
C TYR A 11 0.28 13.39 2.57
N GLU A 12 -1.03 13.64 2.57
CA GLU A 12 -1.83 13.97 1.38
C GLU A 12 -2.33 15.42 1.50
N ASP A 13 -3.15 15.88 0.54
CA ASP A 13 -3.68 17.25 0.52
C ASP A 13 -4.46 17.63 1.78
N TRP A 14 -5.20 16.69 2.37
CA TRP A 14 -6.07 16.94 3.52
C TRP A 14 -5.35 16.80 4.87
N GLY A 15 -4.09 16.34 4.90
CA GLY A 15 -3.29 16.25 6.13
C GLY A 15 -2.41 15.00 6.22
N MET A 16 -2.03 14.67 7.46
CA MET A 16 -1.14 13.54 7.74
C MET A 16 -1.89 12.21 7.57
N LEU A 17 -1.44 11.42 6.61
CA LEU A 17 -2.01 10.12 6.26
C LEU A 17 -1.49 9.00 7.17
N TYR A 18 -0.18 9.02 7.44
CA TYR A 18 0.52 7.92 8.10
C TYR A 18 1.76 8.42 8.87
N LEU A 19 2.03 7.78 10.01
CA LEU A 19 3.28 7.88 10.76
C LEU A 19 3.89 6.48 10.85
N GLY A 20 5.20 6.35 10.63
CA GLY A 20 5.88 5.07 10.82
C GLY A 20 7.32 5.23 11.27
N ARG A 21 7.88 4.15 11.84
CA ARG A 21 9.30 4.02 12.16
C ARG A 21 10.07 3.14 11.17
N THR A 22 11.39 3.31 11.10
CA THR A 22 12.28 2.42 10.35
C THR A 22 13.73 2.48 10.85
N LYS A 23 14.43 1.34 10.75
CA LYS A 23 15.89 1.22 10.86
C LYS A 23 16.59 1.13 9.50
N GLN A 24 15.81 0.89 8.46
CA GLN A 24 16.29 0.84 7.07
C GLN A 24 16.54 2.27 6.58
N ASP A 25 17.19 2.41 5.44
CA ASP A 25 17.17 3.69 4.76
C ASP A 25 15.72 4.10 4.44
N LEU A 26 15.40 5.38 4.65
CA LEU A 26 14.02 5.87 4.52
C LEU A 26 13.46 5.63 3.12
N GLN A 27 14.29 5.75 2.08
CA GLN A 27 13.90 5.50 0.69
C GLN A 27 13.41 4.06 0.49
N SER A 28 14.17 3.06 0.95
CA SER A 28 13.77 1.64 0.86
C SER A 28 12.49 1.36 1.64
N ARG A 29 12.32 1.98 2.81
CA ARG A 29 11.08 1.83 3.58
C ARG A 29 9.88 2.39 2.83
N LEU A 30 9.98 3.61 2.30
CA LEU A 30 8.93 4.26 1.51
C LEU A 30 8.60 3.45 0.25
N ARG A 31 9.61 2.90 -0.42
CA ARG A 31 9.41 1.99 -1.55
C ARG A 31 8.53 0.80 -1.16
N GLY A 32 8.66 0.27 0.05
CA GLY A 32 7.80 -0.80 0.55
C GLY A 32 6.32 -0.42 0.60
N HIS A 33 6.02 0.80 1.07
CA HIS A 33 4.66 1.35 1.13
C HIS A 33 4.05 1.56 -0.26
N PHE A 34 4.83 2.13 -1.20
CA PHE A 34 4.32 2.49 -2.52
C PHE A 34 4.17 1.30 -3.47
N PHE A 35 5.05 0.29 -3.37
CA PHE A 35 4.98 -0.92 -4.18
C PHE A 35 4.14 -2.03 -3.54
N ARG A 36 3.26 -1.68 -2.59
CA ARG A 36 2.32 -2.59 -1.92
C ARG A 36 2.97 -3.89 -1.42
N LYS A 37 4.20 -3.79 -0.90
CA LYS A 37 4.93 -4.98 -0.44
C LYS A 37 4.24 -5.60 0.77
N PRO A 38 4.33 -6.93 0.96
CA PRO A 38 3.81 -7.57 2.16
C PRO A 38 4.30 -6.88 3.44
N MET A 39 3.46 -6.89 4.48
CA MET A 39 3.74 -6.29 5.80
C MET A 39 3.91 -4.76 5.81
N HIS A 40 3.63 -4.05 4.71
CA HIS A 40 3.62 -2.59 4.66
C HIS A 40 2.18 -2.09 4.49
N ARG A 41 1.84 -1.00 5.18
CA ARG A 41 0.59 -0.27 4.89
C ARG A 41 0.71 0.33 3.50
N SER A 42 -0.16 -0.07 2.58
CA SER A 42 -0.10 0.43 1.20
C SER A 42 -0.46 1.91 1.16
N VAL A 43 0.32 2.70 0.43
CA VAL A 43 0.08 4.14 0.24
C VAL A 43 0.03 4.44 -1.24
N ASN A 44 -0.97 5.22 -1.66
CA ASN A 44 -1.06 5.68 -3.04
C ASN A 44 -0.06 6.82 -3.27
N ILE A 45 1.02 6.51 -4.00
CA ILE A 45 2.10 7.45 -4.31
C ILE A 45 1.63 8.72 -5.05
N GLU A 46 0.55 8.65 -5.83
CA GLU A 46 0.04 9.80 -6.59
C GLU A 46 -0.61 10.86 -5.71
N ARG A 47 -1.01 10.49 -4.48
CA ARG A 47 -1.66 11.39 -3.52
C ARG A 47 -0.69 11.96 -2.50
N VAL A 48 0.55 11.47 -2.49
CA VAL A 48 1.56 11.90 -1.53
C VAL A 48 2.03 13.32 -1.90
N THR A 49 1.80 14.26 -1.00
CA THR A 49 2.18 15.67 -1.18
C THR A 49 3.51 16.00 -0.52
N LYS A 50 3.77 15.39 0.64
CA LYS A 50 4.95 15.65 1.46
C LYS A 50 5.34 14.43 2.27
N ILE A 51 6.64 14.29 2.50
CA ILE A 51 7.20 13.32 3.45
C ILE A 51 8.12 14.08 4.39
N GLU A 52 8.00 13.81 5.67
CA GLU A 52 8.88 14.36 6.69
C GLU A 52 9.52 13.24 7.49
N TYR A 53 10.66 13.52 8.10
CA TYR A 53 11.33 12.58 8.98
C TYR A 53 12.07 13.25 10.14
N ALA A 54 12.30 12.48 11.20
CA ALA A 54 13.14 12.83 12.33
C ALA A 54 14.05 11.65 12.67
N GLU A 55 15.23 11.94 13.19
CA GLU A 55 16.23 10.94 13.61
C GLU A 55 16.34 10.94 15.14
N PHE A 56 16.44 9.75 15.71
CA PHE A 56 16.59 9.53 17.15
C PHE A 56 17.94 8.90 17.48
N GLN A 57 18.43 9.18 18.68
CA GLN A 57 19.69 8.62 19.18
C GLN A 57 19.55 7.14 19.57
N SER A 58 18.37 6.75 20.04
CA SER A 58 18.09 5.38 20.45
C SER A 58 16.83 4.82 19.77
N GLU A 59 16.79 3.49 19.67
CA GLU A 59 15.61 2.78 19.24
C GLU A 59 14.45 3.00 20.21
N ALA A 60 14.71 2.96 21.52
CA ALA A 60 13.69 3.12 22.54
C ALA A 60 12.95 4.47 22.40
N ASP A 61 13.69 5.56 22.16
CA ASP A 61 13.09 6.88 21.95
C ASP A 61 12.21 6.89 20.69
N MET A 62 12.71 6.35 19.57
CA MET A 62 11.94 6.25 18.33
C MET A 62 10.62 5.49 18.53
N PHE A 63 10.65 4.37 19.27
CA PHE A 63 9.46 3.58 19.59
C PHE A 63 8.49 4.37 20.48
N LEU A 64 8.98 4.99 21.55
CA LEU A 64 8.16 5.82 22.44
C LEU A 64 7.47 6.95 21.67
N TYR A 65 8.22 7.66 20.83
CA TYR A 65 7.71 8.77 20.05
C TYR A 65 6.73 8.34 18.95
N GLU A 66 6.91 7.17 18.34
CA GLU A 66 5.93 6.68 17.37
C GLU A 66 4.57 6.47 18.03
N VAL A 67 4.52 5.72 19.14
CA VAL A 67 3.26 5.43 19.84
C VAL A 67 2.61 6.73 20.34
N TYR A 68 3.41 7.63 20.90
CA TYR A 68 2.94 8.95 21.34
C TYR A 68 2.36 9.77 20.18
N LEU A 69 3.06 9.89 19.05
CA LEU A 69 2.60 10.72 17.93
C LEU A 69 1.44 10.07 17.15
N ILE A 70 1.34 8.74 17.09
CA ILE A 70 0.14 8.04 16.59
C ILE A 70 -1.07 8.46 17.43
N ASN A 71 -0.94 8.46 18.76
CA ASN A 71 -2.05 8.81 19.63
C ASN A 71 -2.33 10.31 19.69
N LYS A 72 -1.32 11.16 19.47
CA LYS A 72 -1.50 12.62 19.39
C LYS A 72 -2.23 13.07 18.13
N PHE A 73 -1.97 12.42 16.99
CA PHE A 73 -2.48 12.89 15.69
C PHE A 73 -3.51 11.96 15.04
N LYS A 74 -3.63 10.73 15.53
CA LYS A 74 -4.54 9.69 15.03
C LYS A 74 -4.58 9.49 13.49
N PRO A 75 -3.43 9.47 12.77
CA PRO A 75 -3.40 9.33 11.31
C PRO A 75 -4.25 8.15 10.81
N PRO A 76 -5.07 8.31 9.76
CA PRO A 76 -6.04 7.29 9.34
C PRO A 76 -5.45 5.92 9.00
N LEU A 77 -4.23 5.84 8.44
CA LEU A 77 -3.62 4.56 8.09
C LEU A 77 -2.92 3.84 9.26
N ASN A 78 -2.72 4.52 10.39
CA ASN A 78 -2.26 3.86 11.61
C ASN A 78 -3.45 3.21 12.30
N VAL A 79 -3.45 1.87 12.36
CA VAL A 79 -4.46 1.09 13.08
C VAL A 79 -3.85 0.51 14.36
N ASP A 80 -2.62 0.02 14.23
CA ASP A 80 -1.87 -0.54 15.34
C ASP A 80 -1.45 0.57 16.32
N ASP A 81 -1.38 0.24 17.61
CA ASP A 81 -1.01 1.13 18.72
C ASP A 81 -1.88 2.38 18.94
N LYS A 82 -2.93 2.57 18.13
CA LYS A 82 -3.90 3.66 18.26
C LYS A 82 -4.93 3.32 19.34
N ALA A 83 -4.91 4.06 20.45
CA ALA A 83 -5.93 4.02 21.48
C ALA A 83 -7.24 4.71 21.03
N HIS A 84 -8.35 4.42 21.71
CA HIS A 84 -9.65 5.04 21.43
C HIS A 84 -9.85 6.39 22.11
N ASP A 85 -9.10 6.67 23.16
CA ASP A 85 -9.14 7.89 23.96
C ASP A 85 -7.98 8.84 23.61
N GLU A 86 -7.92 9.96 24.33
CA GLU A 86 -6.98 11.05 24.12
C GLU A 86 -5.80 11.01 25.11
N LEU A 87 -4.64 11.50 24.66
CA LEU A 87 -3.46 11.63 25.51
C LEU A 87 -3.67 12.68 26.59
N THR A 88 -3.27 12.36 27.82
CA THR A 88 -3.25 13.28 28.97
C THR A 88 -1.86 13.77 29.33
N VAL A 89 -0.83 13.30 28.62
CA VAL A 89 0.59 13.61 28.85
C VAL A 89 1.22 14.21 27.60
N GLU A 90 2.27 15.00 27.79
CA GLU A 90 3.02 15.63 26.71
C GLU A 90 4.50 15.24 26.74
N LEU A 91 4.99 14.71 25.62
CA LEU A 91 6.43 14.55 25.38
C LEU A 91 7.03 15.81 24.74
N PRO A 92 8.34 16.04 24.92
CA PRO A 92 9.06 17.12 24.25
C PRO A 92 8.83 17.14 22.73
N PRO A 93 8.82 18.32 22.10
CA PRO A 93 8.61 18.42 20.66
C PRO A 93 9.77 17.78 19.89
N VAL A 94 9.45 17.18 18.75
CA VAL A 94 10.43 16.60 17.81
C VAL A 94 10.46 17.47 16.56
N GLU A 95 11.66 17.85 16.14
CA GLU A 95 11.86 18.58 14.90
C GLU A 95 11.83 17.61 13.71
N PHE A 96 10.89 17.83 12.79
CA PHE A 96 10.76 17.08 11.56
C PHE A 96 11.34 17.88 10.39
N ARG A 97 12.03 17.19 9.49
CA ARG A 97 12.60 17.76 8.26
C ARG A 97 11.96 17.13 7.04
N GLU A 98 11.77 17.92 6.00
CA GLU A 98 11.24 17.40 4.75
C GLU A 98 12.22 16.44 4.07
N PHE A 99 11.69 15.36 3.51
CA PHE A 99 12.46 14.37 2.78
C PHE A 99 12.30 14.55 1.27
N ASP A 100 13.38 14.99 0.61
CA ASP A 100 13.45 15.04 -0.85
C ASP A 100 13.76 13.64 -1.43
N CYS A 101 12.78 13.03 -2.10
CA CYS A 101 12.92 11.74 -2.76
C CYS A 101 13.04 11.90 -4.29
N LYS A 102 14.28 11.92 -4.79
CA LYS A 102 14.58 12.03 -6.23
C LYS A 102 14.04 10.89 -7.10
N LEU A 103 13.59 9.79 -6.50
CA LEU A 103 13.04 8.63 -7.21
C LEU A 103 11.51 8.65 -7.33
N MET A 104 10.83 9.66 -6.76
CA MET A 104 9.37 9.70 -6.68
C MET A 104 8.71 9.56 -8.06
N GLU A 105 9.09 10.39 -9.02
CA GLU A 105 8.51 10.38 -10.38
C GLU A 105 8.80 9.06 -11.11
N LYS A 106 10.02 8.53 -10.98
CA LYS A 106 10.36 7.22 -11.55
C LYS A 106 9.50 6.10 -10.97
N TRP A 107 9.19 6.15 -9.68
CA TRP A 107 8.34 5.15 -9.02
C TRP A 107 6.89 5.28 -9.45
N LYS A 108 6.35 6.50 -9.55
CA LYS A 108 5.01 6.78 -10.10
C LYS A 108 4.85 6.17 -11.49
N GLU A 109 5.80 6.44 -12.39
CA GLU A 109 5.79 5.85 -13.73
C GLU A 109 5.82 4.31 -13.72
N THR A 110 6.63 3.73 -12.84
CA THR A 110 6.77 2.27 -12.71
C THR A 110 5.47 1.65 -12.22
N ILE A 111 4.89 2.20 -11.16
CA ILE A 111 3.64 1.73 -10.55
C ILE A 111 2.49 1.89 -11.55
N SER A 112 2.40 3.04 -12.22
CA SER A 112 1.40 3.28 -13.27
C SER A 112 1.46 2.25 -14.41
N LYS A 113 2.67 1.84 -14.83
CA LYS A 113 2.83 0.76 -15.82
C LYS A 113 2.39 -0.60 -15.28
N GLN A 114 2.70 -0.91 -14.02
CA GLN A 114 2.31 -2.17 -13.37
C GLN A 114 0.79 -2.25 -13.20
N ASP A 115 0.16 -1.18 -12.70
CA ASP A 115 -1.28 -1.10 -12.49
C ASP A 115 -2.05 -1.27 -13.81
N ARG A 116 -1.59 -0.68 -14.92
CA ARG A 116 -2.19 -0.91 -16.25
C ARG A 116 -2.13 -2.37 -16.71
N VAL A 117 -1.01 -3.05 -16.47
CA VAL A 117 -0.85 -4.47 -16.82
C VAL A 117 -1.76 -5.34 -15.95
N GLU A 118 -1.87 -5.03 -14.66
CA GLU A 118 -2.75 -5.75 -13.74
C GLU A 118 -4.23 -5.55 -14.10
N GLU A 119 -4.64 -4.32 -14.41
CA GLU A 119 -6.00 -4.00 -14.86
C GLU A 119 -6.37 -4.74 -16.15
N PHE A 120 -5.45 -4.80 -17.12
CA PHE A 120 -5.64 -5.57 -18.34
C PHE A 120 -5.86 -7.07 -18.04
N ARG A 121 -5.01 -7.67 -17.20
CA ARG A 121 -5.13 -9.08 -16.79
C ARG A 121 -6.43 -9.36 -16.04
N LEU A 122 -6.86 -8.45 -15.17
CA LEU A 122 -8.13 -8.58 -14.46
C LEU A 122 -9.32 -8.54 -15.44
N THR A 123 -9.24 -7.68 -16.45
CA THR A 123 -10.25 -7.59 -17.51
C THR A 123 -10.32 -8.86 -18.34
N GLU A 124 -9.17 -9.41 -18.78
CA GLU A 124 -9.11 -10.68 -19.50
C GLU A 124 -9.69 -11.83 -18.66
N ARG A 125 -9.30 -11.92 -17.39
CA ARG A 125 -9.80 -12.94 -16.47
C ARG A 125 -11.32 -12.83 -16.28
N LYS A 126 -11.85 -11.62 -16.18
CA LYS A 126 -13.29 -11.38 -16.06
C LYS A 126 -14.02 -11.83 -17.33
N ALA A 127 -13.53 -11.47 -18.51
CA ALA A 127 -14.09 -11.91 -19.78
C ALA A 127 -14.06 -13.45 -19.92
N ALA A 128 -12.98 -14.09 -19.52
CA ALA A 128 -12.87 -15.56 -19.50
C ALA A 128 -13.92 -16.21 -18.57
N LEU A 129 -14.11 -15.67 -17.36
CA LEU A 129 -15.14 -16.14 -16.43
C LEU A 129 -16.55 -15.97 -17.00
N GLU A 130 -16.82 -14.85 -17.67
CA GLU A 130 -18.10 -14.60 -18.35
C GLU A 130 -18.35 -15.61 -19.48
N MET A 131 -17.34 -15.90 -20.30
CA MET A 131 -17.45 -16.92 -21.35
C MET A 131 -17.70 -18.31 -20.78
N VAL A 132 -17.00 -18.70 -19.70
CA VAL A 132 -17.27 -19.97 -19.00
C VAL A 132 -18.71 -20.03 -18.47
N ALA A 133 -19.24 -18.92 -17.96
CA ALA A 133 -20.64 -18.84 -17.52
C ALA A 133 -21.63 -18.97 -18.68
N VAL A 134 -21.33 -18.40 -19.85
CA VAL A 134 -22.14 -18.57 -21.07
C VAL A 134 -22.17 -20.03 -21.50
N MET A 135 -21.00 -20.67 -21.66
CA MET A 135 -20.90 -22.07 -22.10
C MET A 135 -21.60 -23.02 -21.13
N ARG A 136 -21.51 -22.74 -19.81
CA ARG A 136 -22.25 -23.52 -18.81
C ARG A 136 -23.77 -23.45 -19.01
N ARG A 137 -24.32 -22.27 -19.35
CA ARG A 137 -25.75 -22.11 -19.64
C ARG A 137 -26.16 -22.90 -20.88
N GLN A 138 -25.35 -22.83 -21.95
CA GLN A 138 -25.60 -23.59 -23.17
C GLN A 138 -25.63 -25.09 -22.92
N TRP A 139 -24.70 -25.61 -22.11
CA TRP A 139 -24.69 -27.02 -21.72
C TRP A 139 -25.95 -27.40 -20.94
N HIS A 140 -26.35 -26.61 -19.95
CA HIS A 140 -27.59 -26.86 -19.20
C HIS A 140 -28.86 -26.80 -20.05
N ASN A 141 -28.86 -25.99 -21.12
CA ASN A 141 -29.95 -25.91 -22.08
C ASN A 141 -29.92 -27.04 -23.14
N GLY A 142 -28.88 -27.88 -23.14
CA GLY A 142 -28.67 -28.92 -24.15
C GLY A 142 -28.23 -28.40 -25.52
N GLU A 143 -27.76 -27.15 -25.61
CA GLU A 143 -27.26 -26.53 -26.84
C GLU A 143 -25.86 -27.03 -27.23
N ILE A 144 -25.07 -27.47 -26.25
CA ILE A 144 -23.74 -28.06 -26.44
C ILE A 144 -23.59 -29.34 -25.59
N SER A 145 -22.68 -30.24 -25.99
CA SER A 145 -22.41 -31.45 -25.23
C SER A 145 -21.60 -31.17 -23.97
N GLU A 146 -21.59 -32.14 -23.04
CA GLU A 146 -20.74 -32.08 -21.86
C GLU A 146 -19.25 -32.07 -22.24
N GLU A 147 -18.87 -32.86 -23.24
CA GLU A 147 -17.50 -32.91 -23.76
C GLU A 147 -17.04 -31.55 -24.29
N ASP A 148 -17.89 -30.85 -25.06
CA ASP A 148 -17.59 -29.52 -25.58
C ASP A 148 -17.40 -28.48 -24.47
N TYR A 149 -18.23 -28.53 -23.43
CA TYR A 149 -18.12 -27.62 -22.28
C TYR A 149 -16.82 -27.84 -21.51
N TYR A 150 -16.45 -29.09 -21.20
CA TYR A 150 -15.23 -29.37 -20.46
C TYR A 150 -13.97 -29.09 -21.30
N ALA A 151 -13.98 -29.40 -22.60
CA ALA A 151 -12.88 -29.04 -23.50
C ALA A 151 -12.66 -27.51 -23.56
N PHE A 152 -13.74 -26.72 -23.62
CA PHE A 152 -13.64 -25.26 -23.53
C PHE A 152 -13.07 -24.80 -22.19
N LYS A 153 -13.57 -25.37 -21.08
CA LYS A 153 -13.14 -25.01 -19.72
C LYS A 153 -11.66 -25.31 -19.49
N GLU A 154 -11.15 -26.43 -19.99
CA GLU A 154 -9.72 -26.78 -19.94
C GLU A 154 -8.87 -25.79 -20.73
N LYS A 155 -9.31 -25.42 -21.94
CA LYS A 155 -8.62 -24.42 -22.76
C LYS A 155 -8.51 -23.06 -22.07
N ILE A 156 -9.58 -22.60 -21.40
CA ILE A 156 -9.56 -21.36 -20.61
C ILE A 156 -8.68 -21.48 -19.37
N ALA A 157 -8.65 -22.64 -18.71
CA ALA A 157 -7.81 -22.85 -17.52
C ALA A 157 -6.30 -22.88 -17.84
N ALA A 158 -5.93 -23.13 -19.10
CA ALA A 158 -4.56 -23.11 -19.59
C ALA A 158 -4.08 -21.72 -20.08
N MET A 159 -4.96 -20.71 -20.10
CA MET A 159 -4.64 -19.31 -20.43
C MET A 159 -4.24 -18.52 -19.17
#